data_AF-A0A1X0RKD2-F1
#
_entry.id   AF-A0A1X0RKD2-F1
#
_cell.length_a   1.000
_cell.length_b   1.000
_cell.length_c   1.000
_cell.angle_alpha   90.00
_cell.angle_beta   90.00
_cell.angle_gamma   90.00
#
_symmetry.space_group_name_H-M   'P 1'
#
loop_
_entity.id
_entity.type
_entity.pdbx_description
1 polymer ?
#
loop_
_entity_poly.entity_id
_entity_poly.type
_entity_poly.pdbx_seq_one_letter_code
_entity_poly.pdbx_strand_id
1 'polypeptide(L)'
;MVGNILNILKYIEALQMANYPIPQHYIRFFGGKIIFECIYLLKNGEYIKRQCFTITCPTTCEELIMFVKKIPRLLDWKQTIIMQTKQMLAYDE
;
A
#
# COMPACT_ATOMS: atom_id res chain seq x y z
N MET A 1 18.06 -10.09 16.35
CA MET A 1 18.23 -9.66 14.94
C MET A 1 17.84 -10.76 13.94
N VAL A 2 18.22 -12.02 14.17
CA VAL A 2 17.91 -13.18 13.29
C VAL A 2 16.41 -13.49 13.17
N GLY A 3 15.63 -13.38 14.25
CA GLY A 3 14.18 -13.66 14.23
C GLY A 3 13.36 -12.75 13.30
N ASN A 4 13.77 -11.49 13.13
CA ASN A 4 13.11 -10.57 12.19
C ASN A 4 13.38 -10.95 10.74
N ILE A 5 14.58 -11.46 10.44
CA ILE A 5 14.95 -11.90 9.09
C ILE A 5 14.14 -13.14 8.70
N LEU A 6 13.97 -14.11 9.60
CA LEU A 6 13.16 -15.31 9.34
C LEU A 6 11.68 -14.97 9.09
N ASN A 7 11.11 -14.03 9.85
CA ASN A 7 9.76 -13.54 9.59
C ASN A 7 9.65 -12.85 8.24
N ILE A 8 10.63 -12.00 7.88
CA ILE A 8 10.67 -11.35 6.56
C ILE A 8 10.77 -12.39 5.44
N LEU A 9 11.59 -13.43 5.59
CA LEU A 9 11.74 -14.50 4.61
C LEU A 9 10.45 -15.31 4.40
N LYS A 10 9.72 -15.63 5.49
CA LYS A 10 8.40 -16.30 5.41
C LYS A 10 7.41 -15.47 4.58
N TYR A 11 7.43 -14.15 4.74
CA TYR A 11 6.60 -13.25 3.94
C TYR A 11 7.12 -13.09 2.51
N ILE A 12 8.43 -13.22 2.25
CA ILE A 12 8.99 -13.20 0.89
C ILE A 12 8.52 -14.41 0.08
N GLU A 13 8.54 -15.61 0.66
CA GLU A 13 8.01 -16.81 -0.01
C GLU A 13 6.51 -16.68 -0.27
N ALA A 14 5.77 -16.17 0.73
CA ALA A 14 4.39 -15.81 0.53
C ALA A 14 4.26 -14.80 -0.61
N LEU A 15 5.18 -13.82 -0.75
CA LEU A 15 5.32 -12.72 -1.76
C LEU A 15 5.72 -13.17 -3.17
N GLN A 16 6.28 -14.37 -3.31
CA GLN A 16 6.76 -14.92 -4.57
C GLN A 16 5.75 -15.87 -5.24
N MET A 17 4.65 -16.24 -4.57
CA MET A 17 3.61 -17.06 -5.19
C MET A 17 2.87 -16.30 -6.30
N ALA A 18 2.76 -16.90 -7.49
CA ALA A 18 2.20 -16.32 -8.70
C ALA A 18 0.72 -15.85 -8.58
N ASN A 19 -0.02 -16.36 -7.59
CA ASN A 19 -1.41 -15.98 -7.31
C ASN A 19 -1.49 -15.20 -6.00
N TYR A 20 -1.04 -13.95 -6.04
CA TYR A 20 -1.16 -13.06 -4.90
C TYR A 20 -2.61 -12.70 -4.60
N PRO A 21 -3.06 -12.74 -3.33
CA PRO A 21 -4.31 -12.09 -2.97
C PRO A 21 -4.21 -10.61 -3.34
N ILE A 22 -5.19 -10.12 -4.11
CA ILE A 22 -5.20 -8.73 -4.53
C ILE A 22 -5.28 -7.83 -3.28
N PRO A 23 -4.36 -6.87 -3.11
CA PRO A 23 -4.37 -5.99 -1.96
C PRO A 23 -5.64 -5.15 -1.89
N GLN A 24 -6.23 -5.07 -0.69
CA GLN A 24 -7.24 -4.08 -0.39
C GLN A 24 -6.55 -2.77 0.00
N HIS A 25 -6.78 -1.72 -0.80
CA HIS A 25 -6.22 -0.39 -0.56
C HIS A 25 -7.18 0.47 0.24
N TYR A 26 -6.65 1.21 1.20
CA TYR A 26 -7.44 2.16 2.00
C TYR A 26 -6.59 3.35 2.44
N ILE A 27 -7.29 4.42 2.79
CA ILE A 27 -6.69 5.68 3.22
C ILE A 27 -7.14 5.93 4.66
N ARG A 28 -6.17 6.22 5.53
CA ARG A 28 -6.42 6.52 6.94
C ARG A 28 -5.96 7.94 7.26
N PHE A 29 -6.77 8.65 8.04
CA PHE A 29 -6.44 9.97 8.57
C PHE A 29 -6.09 9.85 10.05
N PHE A 30 -4.90 10.30 10.44
CA PHE A 30 -4.49 10.26 11.85
C PHE A 30 -3.40 11.29 12.13
N GLY A 31 -3.56 12.08 13.20
CA GLY A 31 -2.53 13.03 13.66
C GLY A 31 -2.08 14.03 12.59
N GLY A 32 -3.02 14.60 11.82
CA GLY A 32 -2.71 15.53 10.74
C GLY A 32 -1.99 14.89 9.55
N LYS A 33 -2.07 13.56 9.39
CA LYS A 33 -1.46 12.83 8.28
C LYS A 33 -2.51 12.00 7.53
N ILE A 34 -2.35 11.96 6.22
CA ILE A 34 -3.04 11.07 5.30
C ILE A 34 -2.10 9.90 5.02
N ILE A 35 -2.52 8.71 5.39
CA ILE A 35 -1.71 7.49 5.33
C ILE A 35 -2.36 6.54 4.32
N PHE A 36 -1.60 6.20 3.29
CA PHE A 36 -2.02 5.32 2.21
C PHE A 36 -1.49 3.93 2.52
N GLU A 37 -2.40 2.98 2.71
CA GLU A 37 -2.08 1.63 3.19
C GLU A 37 -2.75 0.58 2.30
N CYS A 38 -2.19 -0.62 2.29
CA CYS A 38 -2.84 -1.80 1.75
C CYS A 38 -2.75 -2.99 2.71
N ILE A 39 -3.74 -3.87 2.64
CA ILE A 39 -3.78 -5.13 3.37
C ILE A 39 -3.85 -6.28 2.37
N TYR A 40 -3.08 -7.34 2.65
CA TYR A 40 -3.10 -8.62 1.95
C TYR A 40 -3.61 -9.67 2.93
N LEU A 41 -4.59 -10.49 2.53
CA LEU A 41 -5.00 -11.66 3.30
C LEU A 41 -4.34 -12.90 2.73
N LEU A 42 -3.46 -13.54 3.50
CA LEU A 42 -2.78 -14.76 3.10
C LEU A 42 -3.71 -15.98 3.24
N LYS A 43 -3.41 -17.05 2.49
CA LYS A 43 -4.21 -18.30 2.51
C LYS A 43 -4.29 -18.97 3.89
N ASN A 44 -3.32 -18.70 4.77
CA ASN A 44 -3.28 -19.21 6.13
C ASN A 44 -4.07 -18.34 7.14
N GLY A 45 -4.79 -17.31 6.68
CA GLY A 45 -5.56 -16.39 7.52
C GLY A 45 -4.74 -15.25 8.16
N GLU A 46 -3.41 -15.24 7.99
CA GLU A 46 -2.58 -14.10 8.39
C GLU A 46 -2.81 -12.92 7.43
N TYR A 47 -2.70 -11.69 7.91
CA TYR A 47 -2.75 -10.50 7.05
C TYR A 47 -1.44 -9.71 7.09
N ILE A 48 -1.02 -9.23 5.94
CA ILE A 48 0.11 -8.30 5.81
C ILE A 48 -0.48 -6.91 5.64
N LYS A 49 -0.14 -6.00 6.55
CA LYS A 49 -0.44 -4.57 6.39
C LYS A 49 0.81 -3.84 5.90
N ARG A 50 0.69 -3.08 4.82
CA ARG A 50 1.78 -2.28 4.27
C ARG A 50 1.38 -0.81 4.18
N GLN A 51 2.20 0.05 4.75
CA GLN A 51 2.10 1.49 4.52
C GLN A 51 2.82 1.84 3.21
N CYS A 52 2.08 2.33 2.21
CA CYS A 52 2.64 2.70 0.91
C CYS A 52 3.38 4.04 0.99
N PHE A 53 2.72 5.06 1.55
CA PHE A 53 3.30 6.37 1.82
C PHE A 53 2.41 7.21 2.72
N THR A 54 2.96 8.35 3.14
CA THR A 54 2.29 9.29 4.04
C THR A 54 2.45 10.72 3.53
N ILE A 55 1.37 11.47 3.66
CA ILE A 55 1.30 12.88 3.36
C ILE A 55 0.88 13.61 4.64
N THR A 56 1.62 14.65 5.00
CA THR A 56 1.23 15.53 6.10
C THR A 56 0.21 16.51 5.54
N CYS A 57 -0.90 16.72 6.25
CA CYS A 57 -1.85 17.78 5.94
C CYS A 57 -1.14 19.12 6.16
N PRO A 58 -1.05 19.97 5.13
CA PRO A 58 -0.27 21.19 5.24
C PRO A 58 -0.97 22.19 6.17
N THR A 59 -0.21 22.74 7.11
CA THR A 59 -0.60 23.80 8.03
C THR A 59 0.20 25.09 7.80
N THR A 60 1.29 25.01 7.03
CA THR A 60 2.08 26.17 6.57
C THR A 60 2.22 26.23 5.04
N CYS A 61 2.66 27.36 4.51
CA CYS A 61 2.95 27.54 3.09
C CYS A 61 4.04 26.58 2.59
N GLU A 62 5.10 26.35 3.38
CA GLU A 62 6.15 25.40 3.04
C GLU A 62 5.61 23.97 2.96
N GLU A 63 4.76 23.58 3.92
CA GLU A 63 4.13 22.27 3.91
C GLU A 63 3.20 22.11 2.71
N LEU A 64 2.50 23.16 2.29
CA LEU A 64 1.66 23.16 1.10
C LEU A 64 2.50 22.94 -0.18
N ILE A 65 3.65 23.59 -0.30
CA ILE A 65 4.59 23.37 -1.42
C ILE A 65 5.05 21.90 -1.43
N MET A 66 5.38 21.36 -0.26
CA MET A 66 5.79 19.96 -0.14
C MET A 66 4.64 18.98 -0.44
N PHE A 67 3.41 19.34 -0.11
CA PHE A 67 2.21 18.58 -0.46
C PHE A 67 2.03 18.53 -1.99
N VAL A 68 2.12 19.68 -2.67
CA VAL A 68 1.98 19.77 -4.13
C VAL A 68 3.04 18.90 -4.83
N LYS A 69 4.28 18.88 -4.32
CA LYS A 69 5.34 18.01 -4.84
C LYS A 69 5.04 16.51 -4.73
N LYS A 70 4.09 16.10 -3.86
CA LYS A 70 3.67 14.69 -3.73
C LYS A 70 2.52 14.30 -4.67
N ILE A 71 1.93 15.24 -5.42
CA ILE A 71 0.84 14.96 -6.37
C ILE A 71 1.20 13.86 -7.38
N PRO A 72 2.39 13.84 -8.02
CA PRO A 72 2.74 12.76 -8.95
C PRO A 72 2.64 11.37 -8.31
N ARG A 73 3.16 11.21 -7.08
CA ARG A 73 3.09 9.95 -6.34
C ARG A 73 1.66 9.53 -6.00
N LEU A 74 0.76 10.50 -5.74
CA LEU A 74 -0.66 10.23 -5.54
C LEU A 74 -1.31 9.68 -6.81
N LEU A 75 -0.97 10.26 -7.96
CA LEU A 75 -1.47 9.82 -9.27
C LEU A 75 -0.95 8.41 -9.61
N ASP A 76 0.33 8.13 -9.37
CA ASP A 76 0.92 6.81 -9.58
C ASP A 76 0.24 5.73 -8.73
N TRP A 77 -0.05 6.06 -7.46
CA TRP A 77 -0.76 5.14 -6.57
C TRP A 77 -2.18 4.86 -7.06
N LYS A 78 -2.91 5.91 -7.49
CA LYS A 78 -4.24 5.76 -8.11
C LYS A 78 -4.17 4.87 -9.35
N GLN A 79 -3.21 5.08 -10.24
CA GLN A 79 -3.03 4.26 -11.44
C GLN A 79 -2.73 2.80 -11.10
N THR A 80 -1.90 2.56 -10.08
CA THR A 80 -1.58 1.22 -9.60
C THR A 80 -2.84 0.48 -9.14
N ILE A 81 -3.71 1.14 -8.38
CA ILE A 81 -4.99 0.55 -7.95
C ILE A 81 -5.86 0.22 -9.15
N ILE A 82 -6.04 1.16 -10.09
CA ILE A 82 -6.86 0.94 -11.29
C ILE A 82 -6.35 -0.27 -12.08
N MET A 83 -5.04 -0.38 -12.29
CA MET A 83 -4.44 -1.51 -12.99
C MET A 83 -4.70 -2.83 -12.26
N GLN A 84 -4.52 -2.84 -10.93
CA GLN A 84 -4.79 -4.03 -10.12
C GLN A 84 -6.27 -4.43 -10.18
N THR A 85 -7.19 -3.48 -10.06
CA THR A 85 -8.63 -3.75 -10.17
C THR A 85 -9.02 -4.28 -11.54
N LYS A 86 -8.45 -3.73 -12.63
CA LYS A 86 -8.68 -4.25 -13.99
C LYS A 86 -8.19 -5.68 -14.17
N GLN A 87 -7.04 -6.01 -13.59
CA GLN A 87 -6.55 -7.39 -13.59
C GLN A 87 -7.54 -8.32 -12.87
N MET A 88 -8.16 -7.91 -11.76
CA MET A 88 -9.19 -8.72 -11.08
C MET A 88 -10.35 -9.03 -12.02
N LEU A 89 -10.92 -8.01 -12.66
CA LEU A 89 -12.09 -8.16 -13.51
C LEU A 89 -11.81 -9.05 -14.72
N ALA A 90 -10.58 -9.03 -15.25
CA ALA A 90 -10.17 -9.88 -16.36
C ALA A 90 -9.87 -11.34 -15.94
N TYR A 91 -9.64 -11.61 -14.66
CA TYR A 91 -9.48 -12.98 -14.13
C TYR A 91 -10.82 -13.66 -13.81
N ASP A 92 -11.89 -12.88 -13.66
CA ASP A 92 -13.25 -13.36 -13.38
C ASP A 92 -14.06 -13.67 -14.68
N GLU A 93 -13.50 -13.41 -15.86
CA GLU A 93 -14.03 -13.77 -17.21
C GLU A 93 -13.38 -15.06 -17.75
#